data_AF-B9KZU9-F1
#
_entry.id   AF-B9KZU9-F1
#
_cell.length_a   1.000
_cell.length_b   1.000
_cell.length_c   1.000
_cell.angle_alpha   90.00
_cell.angle_beta   90.00
_cell.angle_gamma   90.00
#
_symmetry.space_group_name_H-M   'P 1'
#
loop_
_entity.id
_entity.type
_entity.pdbx_description
1 polymer ?
#
loop_
_entity_poly.entity_id
_entity_poly.type
_entity_poly.pdbx_seq_one_letter_code
_entity_poly.pdbx_strand_id
1 'polypeptide(L)'
;MSTTGWMDTERHRLLARLREHLETIAQQDRGLESVSRREWLAQQLAEQYRPLRRFVRREIGRFVAFGVIPSGVLDEQDVTDAVLLRAIQHWREAPERGLYRWLRRTARRVVRQLVEQERRRLEHERSLEEPVGYQGDEWPDQVVRLIDVLADPTADIPEDVVLAEETQQILDEALERLPESWREIFLLKVDGWSDEQIALAEGVPVERVPRIIEASRQFLADLLRERRQDLEA
;
A
#
# COMPACT_ATOMS: atom_id res chain seq x y z
N MET A 1 18.12 -16.52 -37.64
CA MET A 1 17.27 -15.36 -37.25
C MET A 1 17.98 -14.61 -36.14
N SER A 2 18.13 -13.30 -36.32
CA SER A 2 19.26 -12.49 -35.85
C SER A 2 19.24 -12.15 -34.36
N THR A 3 19.96 -12.93 -33.54
CA THR A 3 20.25 -12.61 -32.12
C THR A 3 21.00 -11.29 -31.96
N THR A 4 21.75 -10.84 -32.97
CA THR A 4 22.50 -9.58 -32.98
C THR A 4 21.61 -8.32 -32.94
N GLY A 5 20.43 -8.34 -33.57
CA GLY A 5 19.53 -7.18 -33.61
C GLY A 5 18.83 -6.91 -32.29
N TRP A 6 18.34 -7.97 -31.63
CA TRP A 6 17.72 -7.87 -30.30
C TRP A 6 18.73 -7.42 -29.24
N MET A 7 19.97 -7.88 -29.36
CA MET A 7 21.08 -7.53 -28.48
C MET A 7 21.51 -6.06 -28.53
N ASP A 8 21.41 -5.44 -29.70
CA ASP A 8 21.70 -4.02 -29.84
C ASP A 8 20.57 -3.19 -29.24
N THR A 9 19.31 -3.61 -29.44
CA THR A 9 18.15 -2.98 -28.79
C THR A 9 18.15 -3.10 -27.27
N GLU A 10 18.60 -4.23 -26.71
CA GLU A 10 18.69 -4.44 -25.25
C GLU A 10 19.76 -3.54 -24.62
N ARG A 11 20.93 -3.43 -25.28
CA ARG A 11 22.02 -2.53 -24.88
C ARG A 11 21.57 -1.07 -24.96
N HIS A 12 20.87 -0.68 -26.02
CA HIS A 12 20.35 0.68 -26.18
C HIS A 12 19.27 1.01 -25.14
N ARG A 13 18.35 0.09 -24.84
CA ARG A 13 17.33 0.28 -23.80
C ARG A 13 17.94 0.37 -22.41
N LEU A 14 18.94 -0.46 -22.11
CA LEU A 14 19.69 -0.38 -20.85
C LEU A 14 20.42 0.96 -20.74
N LEU A 15 21.17 1.36 -21.77
CA LEU A 15 21.87 2.65 -21.79
C LEU A 15 20.91 3.83 -21.64
N ALA A 16 19.73 3.78 -22.27
CA ALA A 16 18.70 4.81 -22.12
C ALA A 16 18.15 4.89 -20.69
N ARG A 17 17.78 3.74 -20.08
CA ARG A 17 17.32 3.68 -18.68
C ARG A 17 18.39 4.11 -17.69
N LEU A 18 19.63 3.68 -17.89
CA LEU A 18 20.75 4.09 -17.03
C LEU A 18 21.00 5.60 -17.15
N ARG A 19 20.86 6.17 -18.35
CA ARG A 19 21.01 7.62 -18.60
C ARG A 19 19.92 8.44 -17.92
N GLU A 20 18.66 8.05 -18.06
CA GLU A 20 17.51 8.68 -17.38
C GLU A 20 17.67 8.64 -15.85
N HIS A 21 18.12 7.50 -15.32
CA HIS A 21 18.35 7.37 -13.88
C HIS A 21 19.55 8.17 -13.38
N LEU A 22 20.60 8.29 -14.20
CA LEU A 22 21.75 9.15 -13.93
C LEU A 22 21.38 10.63 -13.96
N GLU A 23 20.49 11.07 -14.84
CA GLU A 23 19.96 12.44 -14.88
C GLU A 23 19.19 12.79 -13.60
N THR A 24 18.42 11.84 -13.07
CA THR A 24 17.72 11.98 -11.78
C THR A 24 18.70 12.14 -10.61
N ILE A 25 19.81 11.38 -10.60
CA ILE A 25 20.86 11.48 -9.58
C ILE A 25 21.75 12.72 -9.79
N ALA A 26 21.91 13.20 -11.03
CA ALA A 26 22.69 14.39 -11.38
C ALA A 26 22.08 15.69 -10.86
N GLN A 27 20.75 15.75 -10.72
CA GLN A 27 20.06 16.90 -10.12
C GLN A 27 20.48 17.18 -8.67
N GLN A 28 21.06 16.19 -7.98
CA GLN A 28 21.48 16.29 -6.57
C GLN A 28 22.96 16.71 -6.36
N ASP A 29 23.81 16.73 -7.41
CA ASP A 29 25.27 16.91 -7.25
C ASP A 29 25.91 17.50 -8.54
N ARG A 30 26.04 18.83 -8.62
CA ARG A 30 26.39 19.59 -9.86
C ARG A 30 27.90 19.77 -10.12
N GLY A 31 28.74 18.78 -9.85
CA GLY A 31 30.17 18.84 -10.19
C GLY A 31 30.50 18.22 -11.55
N LEU A 32 31.19 18.93 -12.45
CA LEU A 32 31.59 18.43 -13.78
C LEU A 32 32.41 17.13 -13.72
N GLU A 33 33.30 16.99 -12.74
CA GLU A 33 34.08 15.74 -12.51
C GLU A 33 33.19 14.55 -12.11
N SER A 34 32.07 14.83 -11.42
CA SER A 34 31.11 13.80 -11.02
C SER A 34 30.31 13.29 -12.21
N VAL A 35 30.00 14.15 -13.18
CA VAL A 35 29.30 13.78 -14.42
C VAL A 35 30.16 12.86 -15.27
N SER A 36 31.41 13.26 -15.57
CA SER A 36 32.32 12.47 -16.39
C SER A 36 32.62 11.09 -15.80
N ARG A 37 32.76 10.98 -14.47
CA ARG A 37 33.00 9.70 -13.79
C ARG A 37 31.78 8.78 -13.83
N ARG A 38 30.56 9.33 -13.76
CA ARG A 38 29.31 8.55 -13.88
C ARG A 38 29.10 8.04 -15.30
N GLU A 39 29.39 8.86 -16.31
CA GLU A 39 29.30 8.46 -17.72
C GLU A 39 30.29 7.34 -18.05
N TRP A 40 31.55 7.47 -17.57
CA TRP A 40 32.53 6.39 -17.68
C TRP A 40 32.00 5.09 -17.07
N LEU A 41 31.46 5.16 -15.84
CA LEU A 41 30.91 3.99 -15.17
C LEU A 41 29.76 3.37 -15.97
N ALA A 42 28.82 4.17 -16.46
CA ALA A 42 27.69 3.70 -17.27
C ALA A 42 28.13 2.93 -18.52
N GLN A 43 29.15 3.46 -19.23
CA GLN A 43 29.72 2.80 -20.40
C GLN A 43 30.36 1.46 -20.02
N GLN A 44 31.13 1.43 -18.94
CA GLN A 44 31.76 0.20 -18.45
C GLN A 44 30.73 -0.83 -17.98
N LEU A 45 29.65 -0.40 -17.32
CA LEU A 45 28.56 -1.27 -16.90
C LEU A 45 27.88 -1.95 -18.10
N ALA A 46 27.65 -1.21 -19.19
CA ALA A 46 27.06 -1.78 -20.41
C ALA A 46 27.94 -2.86 -21.04
N GLU A 47 29.27 -2.70 -21.01
CA GLU A 47 30.21 -3.72 -21.48
C GLU A 47 30.20 -4.98 -20.59
N GLN A 48 30.04 -4.79 -19.28
CA GLN A 48 30.03 -5.88 -18.31
C GLN A 48 28.65 -6.55 -18.14
N TYR A 49 27.60 -6.06 -18.80
CA TYR A 49 26.23 -6.55 -18.64
C TYR A 49 26.11 -8.07 -18.83
N ARG A 50 26.56 -8.60 -19.97
CA ARG A 50 26.42 -10.05 -20.25
C ARG A 50 27.25 -10.93 -19.31
N PRO A 51 28.54 -10.64 -19.05
CA PRO A 51 29.29 -11.35 -18.01
C PRO A 51 28.60 -11.32 -16.65
N LEU A 52 28.05 -10.17 -16.27
CA LEU A 52 27.34 -9.98 -15.00
C LEU A 52 26.02 -10.74 -14.94
N ARG A 53 25.23 -10.78 -16.02
CA ARG A 53 24.00 -11.56 -16.09
C ARG A 53 24.25 -13.06 -15.99
N ARG A 54 25.27 -13.58 -16.69
CA ARG A 54 25.75 -14.98 -16.51
C ARG A 54 26.27 -15.23 -15.09
N PHE A 55 26.90 -14.20 -14.53
CA PHE A 55 27.13 -13.96 -13.12
C PHE A 55 25.97 -14.40 -12.23
N VAL A 56 24.98 -13.53 -12.24
CA VAL A 56 23.74 -13.54 -11.48
C VAL A 56 22.98 -14.84 -11.68
N ARG A 57 22.79 -15.31 -12.93
CA ARG A 57 22.14 -16.59 -13.23
C ARG A 57 22.74 -17.75 -12.45
N ARG A 58 24.07 -17.86 -12.43
CA ARG A 58 24.78 -18.93 -11.70
C ARG A 58 24.61 -18.76 -10.20
N GLU A 59 24.64 -17.54 -9.69
CA GLU A 59 24.43 -17.27 -8.26
C GLU A 59 23.02 -17.67 -7.82
N ILE A 60 21.98 -17.26 -8.56
CA ILE A 60 20.58 -17.67 -8.32
C ILE A 60 20.46 -19.20 -8.40
N GLY A 61 21.01 -19.80 -9.45
CA GLY A 61 20.98 -21.26 -9.64
C GLY A 61 21.60 -22.05 -8.49
N ARG A 62 22.59 -21.49 -7.76
CA ARG A 62 23.12 -22.14 -6.54
C ARG A 62 22.08 -22.18 -5.43
N PHE A 63 21.37 -21.08 -5.16
CA PHE A 63 20.33 -21.06 -4.13
C PHE A 63 19.16 -21.98 -4.48
N VAL A 64 18.78 -22.05 -5.75
CA VAL A 64 17.77 -23.01 -6.25
C VAL A 64 18.24 -24.45 -6.05
N ALA A 65 19.48 -24.78 -6.44
CA ALA A 65 20.03 -26.13 -6.28
C ALA A 65 20.13 -26.59 -4.82
N PHE A 66 20.34 -25.66 -3.88
CA PHE A 66 20.32 -25.93 -2.45
C PHE A 66 18.91 -25.92 -1.82
N GLY A 67 17.86 -25.69 -2.61
CA GLY A 67 16.48 -25.66 -2.13
C GLY A 67 16.14 -24.46 -1.25
N VAL A 68 16.94 -23.38 -1.29
CA VAL A 68 16.70 -22.19 -0.46
C VAL A 68 15.53 -21.36 -1.00
N ILE A 69 15.36 -21.33 -2.32
CA ILE A 69 14.23 -20.70 -3.01
C ILE A 69 13.77 -21.59 -4.18
N PRO A 70 12.48 -21.56 -4.56
CA PRO A 70 11.99 -22.24 -5.74
C PRO A 70 12.59 -21.67 -7.04
N SER A 71 12.65 -22.50 -8.08
CA SER A 71 13.06 -22.06 -9.42
C SER A 71 12.06 -21.05 -9.98
N GLY A 72 12.56 -20.00 -10.65
CA GLY A 72 11.73 -19.01 -11.32
C GLY A 72 11.21 -17.87 -10.44
N VAL A 73 11.43 -17.92 -9.12
CA VAL A 73 11.01 -16.86 -8.18
C VAL A 73 11.83 -15.57 -8.37
N LEU A 74 13.11 -15.70 -8.75
CA LEU A 74 13.96 -14.57 -9.09
C LEU A 74 14.30 -14.60 -10.58
N ASP A 75 13.95 -13.53 -11.28
CA ASP A 75 14.34 -13.33 -12.67
C ASP A 75 15.79 -12.84 -12.79
N GLU A 76 16.56 -13.47 -13.70
CA GLU A 76 17.99 -13.17 -13.84
C GLU A 76 18.27 -11.77 -14.41
N GLN A 77 17.36 -11.23 -15.21
CA GLN A 77 17.47 -9.90 -15.80
C GLN A 77 17.11 -8.83 -14.77
N ASP A 78 16.01 -8.98 -14.04
CA ASP A 78 15.61 -8.04 -12.99
C ASP A 78 16.67 -7.92 -11.89
N VAL A 79 17.22 -9.06 -11.46
CA VAL A 79 18.31 -9.08 -10.48
C VAL A 79 19.58 -8.43 -11.05
N THR A 80 19.88 -8.61 -12.34
CA THR A 80 21.02 -7.95 -12.98
C THR A 80 20.83 -6.43 -13.01
N ASP A 81 19.64 -5.96 -13.37
CA ASP A 81 19.30 -4.54 -13.42
C ASP A 81 19.38 -3.92 -12.02
N ALA A 82 18.90 -4.61 -10.99
CA ALA A 82 19.05 -4.19 -9.59
C ALA A 82 20.53 -4.05 -9.17
N VAL A 83 21.42 -4.92 -9.65
CA VAL A 83 22.86 -4.81 -9.39
C VAL A 83 23.46 -3.58 -10.05
N LEU A 84 23.08 -3.28 -11.30
CA LEU A 84 23.57 -2.11 -12.03
C LEU A 84 23.08 -0.82 -11.40
N LEU A 85 21.81 -0.79 -11.00
CA LEU A 85 21.22 0.31 -10.26
C LEU A 85 21.99 0.56 -8.96
N ARG A 86 22.26 -0.50 -8.19
CA ARG A 86 23.07 -0.40 -6.97
C ARG A 86 24.48 0.07 -7.26
N ALA A 87 25.09 -0.37 -8.36
CA ALA A 87 26.41 0.08 -8.77
C ALA A 87 26.44 1.59 -9.10
N ILE A 88 25.40 2.09 -9.77
CA ILE A 88 25.26 3.53 -10.07
C ILE A 88 25.05 4.34 -8.80
N GLN A 89 24.19 3.90 -7.88
CA GLN A 89 23.99 4.58 -6.59
C GLN A 89 25.30 4.72 -5.80
N HIS A 90 26.19 3.73 -5.91
CA HIS A 90 27.49 3.68 -5.24
C HIS A 90 28.65 4.04 -6.17
N TRP A 91 28.41 4.89 -7.17
CA TRP A 91 29.40 5.22 -8.21
C TRP A 91 30.75 5.72 -7.67
N ARG A 92 30.75 6.40 -6.51
CA ARG A 92 31.98 6.90 -5.86
C ARG A 92 32.91 5.79 -5.40
N GLU A 93 32.36 4.62 -5.06
CA GLU A 93 33.11 3.44 -4.62
C GLU A 93 33.61 2.58 -5.79
N ALA A 94 33.18 2.87 -7.01
CA ALA A 94 33.53 2.09 -8.18
C ALA A 94 35.04 2.23 -8.48
N PRO A 95 35.80 1.11 -8.46
CA PRO A 95 37.23 1.16 -8.71
C PRO A 95 37.49 1.19 -10.22
N GLU A 96 38.44 2.01 -10.66
CA GLU A 96 38.89 2.08 -12.06
C GLU A 96 39.48 0.74 -12.52
N ARG A 97 40.25 0.07 -11.65
CA ARG A 97 40.80 -1.27 -11.88
C ARG A 97 40.04 -2.30 -11.05
N GLY A 98 39.66 -3.41 -11.69
CA GLY A 98 38.95 -4.50 -11.02
C GLY A 98 37.45 -4.25 -10.82
N LEU A 99 36.85 -3.37 -11.64
CA LEU A 99 35.42 -3.09 -11.66
C LEU A 99 34.56 -4.37 -11.66
N TYR A 100 34.88 -5.34 -12.52
CA TYR A 100 34.13 -6.60 -12.58
C TYR A 100 34.17 -7.39 -11.26
N ARG A 101 35.30 -7.36 -10.53
CA ARG A 101 35.39 -7.98 -9.19
C ARG A 101 34.47 -7.27 -8.19
N TRP A 102 34.41 -5.94 -8.24
CA TRP A 102 33.49 -5.15 -7.43
C TRP A 102 32.02 -5.43 -7.80
N LEU A 103 31.67 -5.46 -9.09
CA LEU A 103 30.32 -5.82 -9.55
C LEU A 103 29.88 -7.21 -9.09
N ARG A 104 30.77 -8.21 -9.15
CA ARG A 104 30.45 -9.55 -8.60
C ARG A 104 30.25 -9.56 -7.09
N ARG A 105 30.89 -8.66 -6.34
CA ARG A 105 30.64 -8.52 -4.89
C ARG A 105 29.28 -7.87 -4.65
N THR A 106 28.96 -6.81 -5.40
CA THR A 106 27.64 -6.17 -5.38
C THR A 106 26.54 -7.17 -5.75
N ALA A 107 26.72 -7.94 -6.83
CA ALA A 107 25.81 -9.00 -7.25
C ALA A 107 25.55 -10.05 -6.17
N ARG A 108 26.59 -10.57 -5.50
CA ARG A 108 26.40 -11.51 -4.39
C ARG A 108 25.62 -10.93 -3.22
N ARG A 109 25.75 -9.61 -2.98
CA ARG A 109 25.01 -8.94 -1.91
C ARG A 109 23.54 -8.80 -2.30
N VAL A 110 23.28 -8.30 -3.52
CA VAL A 110 21.91 -8.13 -4.05
C VAL A 110 21.18 -9.47 -4.13
N VAL A 111 21.80 -10.50 -4.73
CA VAL A 111 21.21 -11.85 -4.79
C VAL A 111 20.87 -12.37 -3.40
N ARG A 112 21.79 -12.27 -2.43
CA ARG A 112 21.53 -12.71 -1.05
C ARG A 112 20.38 -11.95 -0.39
N GLN A 113 20.31 -10.65 -0.60
CA GLN A 113 19.25 -9.82 -0.05
C GLN A 113 17.88 -10.21 -0.63
N LEU A 114 17.79 -10.37 -1.95
CA LEU A 114 16.54 -10.77 -2.62
C LEU A 114 16.13 -12.19 -2.23
N VAL A 115 17.08 -13.12 -2.14
CA VAL A 115 16.82 -14.48 -1.63
C VAL A 115 16.28 -14.46 -0.20
N GLU A 116 16.85 -13.64 0.68
CA GLU A 116 16.38 -13.50 2.06
C GLU A 116 14.96 -12.89 2.11
N GLN A 117 14.68 -11.89 1.28
CA GLN A 117 13.36 -11.29 1.17
C GLN A 117 12.32 -12.30 0.69
N GLU A 118 12.62 -13.05 -0.37
CA GLU A 118 11.73 -14.11 -0.87
C GLU A 118 11.57 -15.25 0.14
N ARG A 119 12.63 -15.64 0.87
CA ARG A 119 12.49 -16.64 1.94
C ARG A 119 11.53 -16.16 3.02
N ARG A 120 11.67 -14.92 3.48
CA ARG A 120 10.75 -14.33 4.47
C ARG A 120 9.33 -14.24 3.96
N ARG A 121 9.17 -13.86 2.68
CA ARG A 121 7.89 -13.82 2.01
C ARG A 121 7.22 -15.20 2.01
N LEU A 122 7.95 -16.23 1.57
CA LEU A 122 7.47 -17.62 1.57
C LEU A 122 7.22 -18.19 2.99
N GLU A 123 7.97 -17.73 3.99
CA GLU A 123 7.75 -18.11 5.39
C GLU A 123 6.45 -17.49 5.97
N HIS A 124 6.02 -16.32 5.49
CA HIS A 124 4.89 -15.56 6.06
C HIS A 124 3.64 -15.50 5.16
N GLU A 125 3.76 -15.76 3.86
CA GLU A 125 2.63 -15.81 2.92
C GLU A 125 2.14 -17.24 2.76
N ARG A 126 0.90 -17.50 3.19
CA ARG A 126 0.16 -18.74 2.93
C ARG A 126 -0.84 -18.49 1.81
N SER A 127 -1.07 -19.50 0.98
CA SER A 127 -2.08 -19.39 -0.08
C SER A 127 -3.48 -19.44 0.53
N LEU A 128 -4.38 -18.56 0.08
CA LEU A 128 -5.78 -18.58 0.51
C LEU A 128 -6.51 -19.85 0.04
N GLU A 129 -6.04 -20.46 -1.04
CA GLU A 129 -6.54 -21.73 -1.59
C GLU A 129 -5.94 -22.97 -0.88
N GLU A 130 -5.05 -22.76 0.11
CA GLU A 130 -4.44 -23.87 0.85
C GLU A 130 -5.52 -24.65 1.62
N PRO A 131 -5.59 -25.99 1.48
CA PRO A 131 -6.54 -26.81 2.22
C PRO A 131 -6.16 -26.84 3.70
N VAL A 132 -7.10 -26.46 4.56
CA VAL A 132 -6.92 -26.42 6.03
C VAL A 132 -7.73 -27.48 6.77
N GLY A 133 -8.64 -28.17 6.07
CA GLY A 133 -9.41 -29.26 6.65
C GLY A 133 -10.29 -29.97 5.64
N TYR A 134 -11.01 -30.98 6.14
CA TYR A 134 -12.04 -31.70 5.41
C TYR A 134 -13.32 -31.61 6.25
N GLN A 135 -14.45 -31.31 5.60
CA GLN A 135 -15.75 -31.20 6.25
C GLN A 135 -16.72 -32.21 5.62
N GLY A 136 -17.25 -33.10 6.46
CA GLY A 136 -18.20 -34.16 6.10
C GLY A 136 -17.84 -35.50 6.73
N ASP A 137 -18.85 -36.23 7.21
CA ASP A 137 -18.72 -37.64 7.63
C ASP A 137 -19.05 -38.62 6.48
N GLU A 138 -19.46 -38.09 5.31
CA GLU A 138 -19.83 -38.86 4.12
C GLU A 138 -19.01 -38.46 2.89
N TRP A 139 -18.68 -39.47 2.09
CA TRP A 139 -17.80 -39.34 0.94
C TRP A 139 -18.52 -38.71 -0.28
N PRO A 140 -17.89 -37.78 -1.02
CA PRO A 140 -16.56 -37.23 -0.82
C PRO A 140 -16.55 -36.04 0.16
N ASP A 141 -15.58 -36.04 1.08
CA ASP A 141 -15.37 -34.95 2.02
C ASP A 141 -15.12 -33.63 1.27
N GLN A 142 -15.76 -32.54 1.71
CA GLN A 142 -15.50 -31.22 1.16
C GLN A 142 -14.19 -30.67 1.70
N VAL A 143 -13.30 -30.22 0.80
CA VAL A 143 -12.04 -29.59 1.18
C VAL A 143 -12.34 -28.17 1.67
N VAL A 144 -12.05 -27.90 2.95
CA VAL A 144 -12.13 -26.55 3.52
C VAL A 144 -10.81 -25.85 3.23
N ARG A 145 -10.85 -24.70 2.57
CA ARG A 145 -9.67 -23.88 2.27
C ARG A 145 -9.52 -22.76 3.30
N LEU A 146 -8.33 -22.17 3.36
CA LEU A 146 -8.04 -21.08 4.28
C LEU A 146 -9.02 -19.90 4.07
N ILE A 147 -9.35 -19.56 2.82
CA ILE A 147 -10.29 -18.48 2.50
C ILE A 147 -11.71 -18.72 3.07
N ASP A 148 -12.11 -19.98 3.19
CA ASP A 148 -13.47 -20.33 3.64
C ASP A 148 -13.65 -20.14 5.17
N VAL A 149 -12.54 -19.98 5.91
CA VAL A 149 -12.51 -19.84 7.38
C VAL A 149 -12.26 -18.38 7.81
N LEU A 150 -11.70 -17.55 6.94
CA LEU A 150 -11.37 -16.17 7.27
C LEU A 150 -12.62 -15.28 7.18
N ALA A 151 -12.98 -14.66 8.30
CA ALA A 151 -14.01 -13.63 8.32
C ALA A 151 -13.52 -12.34 7.66
N ASP A 152 -14.40 -11.65 6.94
CA ASP A 152 -14.14 -10.30 6.43
C ASP A 152 -14.17 -9.29 7.59
N PRO A 153 -13.06 -8.64 7.94
CA PRO A 153 -13.02 -7.69 9.05
C PRO A 153 -13.71 -6.35 8.73
N THR A 154 -14.10 -6.13 7.47
CA THR A 154 -14.78 -4.90 7.01
C THR A 154 -16.27 -5.09 6.79
N ALA A 155 -16.78 -6.31 6.91
CA ALA A 155 -18.21 -6.57 6.85
C ALA A 155 -18.91 -6.04 8.10
N ASP A 156 -19.97 -5.25 7.89
CA ASP A 156 -20.83 -4.80 8.98
C ASP A 156 -21.58 -5.96 9.62
N ILE A 157 -21.77 -5.89 10.94
CA ILE A 157 -22.56 -6.89 11.67
C ILE A 157 -24.05 -6.59 11.40
N PRO A 158 -24.86 -7.55 10.95
CA PRO A 158 -26.27 -7.30 10.61
C PRO A 158 -27.08 -6.68 11.76
N GLU A 159 -26.80 -7.10 13.00
CA GLU A 159 -27.43 -6.56 14.21
C GLU A 159 -27.10 -5.08 14.42
N ASP A 160 -25.85 -4.67 14.17
CA ASP A 160 -25.41 -3.28 14.27
C ASP A 160 -26.06 -2.41 13.17
N VAL A 161 -26.24 -2.96 11.97
CA VAL A 161 -26.91 -2.26 10.86
C VAL A 161 -28.37 -1.99 11.22
N VAL A 162 -29.11 -3.02 11.66
CA VAL A 162 -30.51 -2.87 12.06
C VAL A 162 -30.64 -1.91 13.25
N LEU A 163 -29.76 -2.03 14.25
CA LEU A 163 -29.75 -1.11 15.39
C LEU A 163 -29.51 0.35 14.97
N ALA A 164 -28.62 0.59 14.01
CA ALA A 164 -28.37 1.93 13.48
C ALA A 164 -29.60 2.50 12.76
N GLU A 165 -30.28 1.69 11.93
CA GLU A 165 -31.53 2.08 11.25
C GLU A 165 -32.64 2.42 12.26
N GLU A 166 -32.87 1.56 13.25
CA GLU A 166 -33.86 1.79 14.31
C GLU A 166 -33.53 3.03 15.15
N THR A 167 -32.25 3.23 15.48
CA THR A 167 -31.78 4.40 16.23
C THR A 167 -32.03 5.69 15.44
N GLN A 168 -31.75 5.68 14.13
CA GLN A 168 -32.00 6.82 13.26
C GLN A 168 -33.49 7.16 13.21
N GLN A 169 -34.36 6.15 13.08
CA GLN A 169 -35.80 6.35 13.06
C GLN A 169 -36.32 6.99 14.36
N ILE A 170 -35.85 6.52 15.53
CA ILE A 170 -36.22 7.11 16.83
C ILE A 170 -35.77 8.57 16.92
N LEU A 171 -34.57 8.90 16.41
CA LEU A 171 -34.06 10.26 16.41
C LEU A 171 -34.87 11.17 15.48
N ASP A 172 -35.20 10.70 14.28
CA ASP A 172 -36.00 11.45 13.31
C ASP A 172 -37.39 11.76 13.88
N GLU A 173 -38.07 10.77 14.47
CA GLU A 173 -39.34 10.98 15.16
C GLU A 173 -39.23 11.99 16.30
N ALA A 174 -38.12 11.98 17.04
CA ALA A 174 -37.88 12.93 18.13
C ALA A 174 -37.66 14.36 17.60
N LEU A 175 -36.90 14.51 16.51
CA LEU A 175 -36.65 15.79 15.85
C LEU A 175 -37.94 16.36 15.24
N GLU A 176 -38.81 15.54 14.68
CA GLU A 176 -40.11 15.98 14.14
C GLU A 176 -41.00 16.64 15.20
N ARG A 177 -40.88 16.25 16.48
CA ARG A 177 -41.63 16.88 17.59
C ARG A 177 -41.14 18.28 17.96
N LEU A 178 -39.93 18.68 17.54
CA LEU A 178 -39.48 20.06 17.72
C LEU A 178 -40.24 21.00 16.78
N PRO A 179 -40.49 22.26 17.19
CA PRO A 179 -40.92 23.30 16.27
C PRO A 179 -39.94 23.43 15.10
N GLU A 180 -40.44 23.58 13.87
CA GLU A 180 -39.64 23.63 12.64
C GLU A 180 -38.47 24.63 12.74
N SER A 181 -38.73 25.86 13.19
CA SER A 181 -37.68 26.89 13.37
C SER A 181 -36.60 26.52 14.40
N TRP A 182 -36.90 25.66 15.37
CA TRP A 182 -35.92 25.21 16.35
C TRP A 182 -35.13 24.00 15.83
N ARG A 183 -35.81 23.13 15.06
CA ARG A 183 -35.19 21.98 14.41
C ARG A 183 -34.11 22.41 13.43
N GLU A 184 -34.39 23.38 12.56
CA GLU A 184 -33.39 23.88 11.59
C GLU A 184 -32.18 24.50 12.29
N ILE A 185 -32.39 25.36 13.29
CA ILE A 185 -31.31 25.93 14.11
C ILE A 185 -30.47 24.83 14.78
N PHE A 186 -31.11 23.77 15.29
CA PHE A 186 -30.42 22.67 15.94
C PHE A 186 -29.62 21.80 14.96
N LEU A 187 -30.18 21.47 13.78
CA LEU A 187 -29.51 20.69 12.74
C LEU A 187 -28.28 21.42 12.19
N LEU A 188 -28.39 22.71 11.87
CA LEU A 188 -27.24 23.51 11.45
C LEU A 188 -26.13 23.52 12.51
N LYS A 189 -26.49 23.52 13.79
CA LYS A 189 -25.52 23.42 14.87
C LYS A 189 -24.81 22.07 14.91
N VAL A 190 -25.55 20.97 14.71
CA VAL A 190 -24.99 19.61 14.63
C VAL A 190 -24.05 19.46 13.43
N ASP A 191 -24.39 20.10 12.30
CA ASP A 191 -23.57 20.18 11.09
C ASP A 191 -22.31 21.06 11.25
N GLY A 192 -22.12 21.68 12.43
CA GLY A 192 -20.91 22.41 12.79
C GLY A 192 -20.92 23.91 12.45
N TRP A 193 -22.08 24.50 12.15
CA TRP A 193 -22.17 25.94 11.87
C TRP A 193 -21.94 26.79 13.14
N SER A 194 -21.37 27.98 12.97
CA SER A 194 -21.19 28.96 14.05
C SER A 194 -22.52 29.64 14.41
N ASP A 195 -22.64 30.15 15.64
CA ASP A 195 -23.88 30.79 16.11
C ASP A 195 -24.22 32.03 15.27
N GLU A 196 -23.21 32.76 14.79
CA GLU A 196 -23.37 33.91 13.88
C GLU A 196 -23.86 33.49 12.49
N GLN A 197 -23.35 32.37 11.96
CA GLN A 197 -23.78 31.85 10.66
C GLN A 197 -25.24 31.37 10.72
N ILE A 198 -25.61 30.67 11.79
CA ILE A 198 -26.98 30.20 12.03
C ILE A 198 -27.93 31.38 12.19
N ALA A 199 -27.57 32.37 13.02
CA ALA A 199 -28.36 33.58 13.22
C ALA A 199 -28.63 34.34 11.91
N LEU A 200 -27.60 34.43 11.06
CA LEU A 200 -27.71 35.07 9.75
C LEU A 200 -28.62 34.28 8.79
N ALA A 201 -28.48 32.95 8.75
CA ALA A 201 -29.28 32.09 7.88
C ALA A 201 -30.77 32.06 8.28
N GLU A 202 -31.04 31.94 9.58
CA GLU A 202 -32.40 31.77 10.13
C GLU A 202 -33.09 33.11 10.48
N GLY A 203 -32.38 34.24 10.34
CA GLY A 203 -32.93 35.57 10.60
C GLY A 203 -33.27 35.84 12.08
N VAL A 204 -32.55 35.19 13.01
CA VAL A 204 -32.74 35.34 14.47
C VAL A 204 -31.57 36.09 15.11
N PRO A 205 -31.78 36.78 16.25
CA PRO A 205 -30.66 37.38 17.00
C PRO A 205 -29.63 36.33 17.43
N VAL A 206 -28.35 36.65 17.32
CA VAL A 206 -27.23 35.74 17.66
C VAL A 206 -27.35 35.23 19.09
N GLU A 207 -27.78 36.07 20.03
CA GLU A 207 -27.92 35.72 21.44
C GLU A 207 -29.06 34.71 21.71
N ARG A 208 -29.97 34.53 20.74
CA ARG A 208 -31.10 33.61 20.84
C ARG A 208 -30.74 32.20 20.41
N VAL A 209 -29.78 32.04 19.49
CA VAL A 209 -29.30 30.75 18.96
C VAL A 209 -28.87 29.79 20.08
N PRO A 210 -27.96 30.12 21.01
CA PRO A 210 -27.55 29.20 22.06
C PRO A 210 -28.70 28.80 23.00
N ARG A 211 -29.68 29.68 23.22
CA ARG A 211 -30.86 29.37 24.05
C ARG A 211 -31.78 28.37 23.37
N ILE A 212 -31.97 28.48 22.06
CA ILE A 212 -32.78 27.54 21.26
C ILE A 212 -32.09 26.17 21.21
N ILE A 213 -30.77 26.14 21.01
CA ILE A 213 -29.99 24.88 21.01
C ILE A 213 -30.13 24.17 22.35
N GLU A 214 -29.93 24.88 23.46
CA GLU A 214 -30.02 24.28 24.80
C GLU A 214 -31.44 23.78 25.11
N ALA A 215 -32.46 24.57 24.78
CA ALA A 215 -33.85 24.15 24.95
C ALA A 215 -34.20 22.91 24.10
N SER A 216 -33.69 22.85 22.86
CA SER A 216 -33.87 21.70 21.97
C SER A 216 -33.18 20.45 22.51
N ARG A 217 -31.95 20.58 23.03
CA ARG A 217 -31.23 19.48 23.70
C ARG A 217 -31.99 18.92 24.89
N GLN A 218 -32.47 19.81 25.76
CA GLN A 218 -33.23 19.41 26.95
C GLN A 218 -34.53 18.70 26.56
N PHE A 219 -35.28 19.25 25.60
CA PHE A 219 -36.51 18.65 25.10
C PHE A 219 -36.28 17.25 24.51
N LEU A 220 -35.29 17.10 23.63
CA LEU A 220 -34.94 15.81 23.03
C LEU A 220 -34.49 14.80 24.09
N ALA A 221 -33.68 15.24 25.06
CA ALA A 221 -33.21 14.37 26.14
C ALA A 221 -34.35 13.85 27.03
N ASP A 222 -35.34 14.69 27.34
CA ASP A 222 -36.51 14.30 28.12
C ASP A 222 -37.42 13.34 27.33
N LEU A 223 -37.64 13.62 26.04
CA LEU A 223 -38.42 12.77 25.14
C LEU A 223 -37.81 11.38 24.95
N LEU A 224 -36.50 11.31 24.73
CA LEU A 224 -35.78 10.04 24.59
C LEU A 224 -35.76 9.25 25.91
N ARG A 225 -35.74 9.94 27.06
CA ARG A 225 -35.82 9.29 28.37
C ARG A 225 -37.18 8.64 28.60
N GLU A 226 -38.26 9.32 28.22
CA GLU A 226 -39.63 8.79 28.27
C GLU A 226 -39.77 7.56 27.36
N ARG A 227 -39.35 7.66 26.09
CA ARG A 227 -39.39 6.54 25.14
C ARG A 227 -38.61 5.32 25.63
N ARG A 228 -37.46 5.52 26.28
CA ARG A 228 -36.69 4.41 26.86
C ARG A 228 -37.47 3.70 27.98
N GLN A 229 -38.19 4.45 28.81
CA GLN A 229 -39.02 3.85 29.86
C GLN A 229 -40.18 3.03 29.28
N ASP A 230 -40.77 3.48 28.17
CA ASP A 230 -41.83 2.75 27.46
C ASP A 230 -41.33 1.44 26.82
N LEU A 231 -40.09 1.40 26.37
CA LEU A 231 -39.47 0.19 25.78
C LEU A 231 -39.02 -0.83 26.85
N GLU A 232 -38.77 -0.38 28.08
CA GLU A 232 -38.35 -1.22 29.21
C GLU A 232 -39.53 -1.78 30.03
N ALA A 233 -40.76 -1.30 29.80
CA ALA A 233 -41.99 -1.68 30.52
C ALA A 233 -42.77 -2.82 29.85
#